data_AF-A0A2V7GLG1-F1
#
_entry.id   AF-A0A2V7GLG1-F1
#
_cell.length_a   1.000
_cell.length_b   1.000
_cell.length_c   1.000
_cell.angle_alpha   90.00
_cell.angle_beta   90.00
_cell.angle_gamma   90.00
#
_symmetry.space_group_name_H-M   'P 1'
#
loop_
_entity.id
_entity.type
_entity.pdbx_description
1 polymer ?
#
loop_
_entity_poly.entity_id
_entity_poly.type
_entity_poly.pdbx_seq_one_letter_code
_entity_poly.pdbx_strand_id
1 'polypeptide(L)'
;MRHGLARGERREPAVRVGRIRRCARRRDLAPEPERFGPVSNSSSVRSRATEALLPRIQGMRKGVTPMTCEDAIAILGEFLDHALPAGVGEALEAHLSGCAPCRAYLRTYEKTRWLVGRMGRPEMPEELKTRLRAFLLDQLTKNPG
;
A
#
# COMPACT_ATOMS: atom_id res chain seq x y z
N MET A 1 42.29 -23.01 -46.96
CA MET A 1 42.31 -24.38 -46.39
C MET A 1 41.85 -24.29 -44.94
N ARG A 2 40.83 -25.07 -44.59
CA ARG A 2 40.13 -25.11 -43.30
C ARG A 2 40.92 -26.00 -42.32
N HIS A 3 41.17 -25.57 -41.09
CA HIS A 3 41.27 -26.39 -39.86
C HIS A 3 41.17 -25.38 -38.68
N GLY A 4 40.39 -25.52 -37.61
CA GLY A 4 39.67 -26.65 -37.03
C GLY A 4 39.82 -26.58 -35.50
N LEU A 5 38.84 -25.95 -34.84
CA LEU A 5 38.23 -26.24 -33.52
C LEU A 5 39.10 -26.75 -32.35
N ALA A 6 39.02 -26.07 -31.20
CA ALA A 6 38.65 -26.69 -29.91
C ALA A 6 38.40 -25.63 -28.82
N ARG A 7 37.14 -25.18 -28.68
CA ARG A 7 36.68 -24.48 -27.47
C ARG A 7 36.42 -25.53 -26.39
N GLY A 8 37.15 -25.47 -25.29
CA GLY A 8 36.91 -26.31 -24.11
C GLY A 8 35.62 -25.88 -23.40
N GLU A 9 34.56 -26.64 -23.59
CA GLU A 9 33.31 -26.53 -22.83
C GLU A 9 33.52 -27.06 -21.41
N ARG A 10 33.60 -26.16 -20.43
CA ARG A 10 33.44 -26.52 -19.02
C ARG A 10 31.98 -26.86 -18.79
N ARG A 11 31.72 -28.16 -18.60
CA ARG A 11 30.42 -28.73 -18.21
C ARG A 11 30.02 -28.18 -16.83
N GLU A 12 28.99 -27.35 -16.78
CA GLU A 12 28.32 -26.98 -15.54
C GLU A 12 27.45 -28.13 -15.02
N PRO A 13 27.41 -28.40 -13.70
CA PRO A 13 26.54 -29.42 -13.13
C PRO A 13 25.09 -28.93 -13.09
N ALA A 14 24.20 -29.70 -13.73
CA ALA A 14 22.77 -29.49 -13.67
C ALA A 14 22.24 -29.60 -12.23
N VAL A 15 21.76 -28.48 -11.69
CA VAL A 15 21.07 -28.43 -10.40
C VAL A 15 19.73 -29.18 -10.52
N ARG A 16 19.60 -30.27 -9.75
CA ARG A 16 18.36 -31.03 -9.60
C ARG A 16 17.37 -30.20 -8.77
N VAL A 17 16.46 -29.51 -9.44
CA VAL A 17 15.30 -28.88 -8.77
C VAL A 17 14.34 -30.00 -8.34
N GLY A 18 14.21 -30.20 -7.03
CA GLY A 18 13.26 -31.14 -6.43
C GLY A 18 11.82 -30.81 -6.82
N ARG A 19 11.09 -31.83 -7.28
CA ARG A 19 9.68 -31.74 -7.67
C ARG A 19 8.83 -31.47 -6.41
N ILE A 20 8.40 -30.22 -6.23
CA ILE A 20 7.44 -29.83 -5.19
C ILE A 20 6.18 -30.70 -5.35
N ARG A 21 5.81 -31.42 -4.29
CA ARG A 21 4.60 -32.25 -4.26
C ARG A 21 3.39 -31.33 -4.42
N ARG A 22 2.76 -31.40 -5.58
CA ARG A 22 1.54 -30.69 -5.93
C ARG A 22 0.41 -31.28 -5.06
N CYS A 23 -0.04 -30.55 -4.04
CA CYS A 23 -1.28 -30.87 -3.34
C CYS A 23 -2.42 -30.85 -4.36
N ALA A 24 -2.98 -32.01 -4.63
CA ALA A 24 -4.14 -32.15 -5.51
C ALA A 24 -5.42 -31.79 -4.75
N ARG A 25 -6.32 -31.09 -5.46
CA ARG A 25 -7.76 -30.91 -5.21
C ARG A 25 -8.20 -29.74 -4.31
N ARG A 26 -8.47 -28.60 -4.96
CA ARG A 26 -9.82 -28.00 -5.03
C ARG A 26 -9.96 -27.35 -6.41
N ARG A 27 -10.53 -28.11 -7.36
CA ARG A 27 -11.17 -27.51 -8.53
C ARG A 27 -12.55 -27.04 -8.08
N ASP A 28 -13.02 -25.99 -8.74
CA ASP A 28 -14.39 -25.49 -8.76
C ASP A 28 -14.78 -24.61 -7.56
N LEU A 29 -14.56 -23.29 -7.73
CA LEU A 29 -15.55 -22.21 -7.56
C LEU A 29 -14.86 -20.89 -7.94
N ALA A 30 -14.88 -20.54 -9.22
CA ALA A 30 -14.67 -19.15 -9.61
C ALA A 30 -15.99 -18.40 -9.32
N PRO A 31 -15.99 -17.28 -8.58
CA PRO A 31 -17.17 -16.43 -8.54
C PRO A 31 -17.32 -15.74 -9.90
N GLU A 32 -18.50 -15.89 -10.50
CA GLU A 32 -18.90 -15.18 -11.73
C GLU A 32 -18.72 -13.66 -11.58
N PRO A 33 -18.39 -12.92 -12.65
CA PRO A 33 -18.34 -11.47 -12.62
C PRO A 33 -19.76 -10.90 -12.55
N GLU A 34 -20.21 -10.60 -11.33
CA GLU A 34 -21.45 -9.86 -11.09
C GLU A 34 -21.39 -8.51 -11.83
N ARG A 35 -22.30 -8.35 -12.79
CA ARG A 35 -22.47 -7.13 -13.59
C ARG A 35 -22.87 -5.98 -12.67
N PHE A 36 -22.13 -4.87 -12.73
CA PHE A 36 -22.50 -3.62 -12.07
C PHE A 36 -23.88 -3.16 -12.57
N GLY A 37 -24.91 -3.33 -11.74
CA GLY A 37 -26.26 -2.80 -11.99
C GLY A 37 -26.35 -1.29 -11.68
N PRO A 38 -27.37 -0.59 -12.21
CA PRO A 38 -27.52 0.85 -12.02
C PRO A 38 -27.87 1.19 -10.56
N VAL A 39 -27.15 2.16 -9.99
CA VAL A 39 -27.42 2.69 -8.65
C VAL A 39 -28.61 3.65 -8.68
N SER A 40 -29.80 3.12 -8.38
CA SER A 40 -30.99 3.93 -8.15
C SER A 40 -31.02 4.41 -6.70
N ASN A 41 -30.86 5.72 -6.51
CA ASN A 41 -31.05 6.40 -5.24
C ASN A 41 -32.55 6.47 -4.90
N SER A 42 -32.98 5.75 -3.87
CA SER A 42 -34.17 6.12 -3.11
C SER A 42 -34.11 5.51 -1.71
N SER A 43 -33.90 6.39 -0.75
CA SER A 43 -34.33 6.28 0.64
C SER A 43 -35.46 5.28 0.90
N SER A 44 -35.29 4.49 1.96
CA SER A 44 -36.29 3.69 2.69
C SER A 44 -36.31 2.19 2.38
N VAL A 45 -35.51 1.44 3.13
CA VAL A 45 -36.01 0.27 3.87
C VAL A 45 -35.12 0.01 5.08
N ARG A 46 -35.68 0.25 6.27
CA ARG A 46 -35.17 -0.31 7.53
C ARG A 46 -35.40 -1.81 7.50
N SER A 47 -34.38 -2.61 7.78
CA SER A 47 -34.55 -4.00 8.19
C SER A 47 -33.61 -4.34 9.35
N ARG A 48 -34.24 -4.65 10.48
CA ARG A 48 -33.63 -5.17 11.70
C ARG A 48 -33.06 -6.57 11.41
N ALA A 49 -31.76 -6.69 11.15
CA ALA A 49 -30.94 -7.90 11.39
C ALA A 49 -29.53 -7.80 10.76
N THR A 50 -28.67 -6.91 11.25
CA THR A 50 -27.20 -7.03 11.04
C THR A 50 -26.41 -6.45 12.21
N GLU A 51 -26.83 -6.70 13.45
CA GLU A 51 -26.09 -6.25 14.65
C GLU A 51 -25.12 -7.32 15.20
N ALA A 52 -24.71 -8.28 14.36
CA ALA A 52 -23.98 -9.45 14.84
C ALA A 52 -22.90 -9.99 13.88
N LEU A 53 -22.23 -9.15 13.07
CA LEU A 53 -21.12 -9.64 12.21
C LEU A 53 -20.01 -8.62 11.92
N LEU A 54 -19.81 -7.63 12.79
CA LEU A 54 -18.51 -6.97 12.86
C LEU A 54 -17.63 -7.77 13.82
N PRO A 55 -16.54 -8.42 13.35
CA PRO A 55 -15.60 -9.05 14.27
C PRO A 55 -15.00 -7.95 15.15
N ARG A 56 -15.23 -8.07 16.46
CA ARG A 56 -14.55 -7.27 17.47
C ARG A 56 -13.05 -7.44 17.23
N ILE A 57 -12.38 -6.38 16.78
CA ILE A 57 -10.92 -6.35 16.66
C ILE A 57 -10.37 -6.37 18.08
N GLN A 58 -10.33 -7.56 18.68
CA GLN A 58 -9.89 -7.79 20.05
C GLN A 58 -8.40 -8.08 20.01
N GLY A 59 -7.60 -7.05 20.32
CA GLY A 59 -6.15 -7.16 20.38
C GLY A 59 -5.38 -5.84 20.54
N MET A 60 -5.91 -4.88 21.31
CA MET A 60 -5.18 -3.64 21.65
C MET A 60 -4.21 -3.90 22.81
N ARG A 61 -2.98 -4.30 22.45
CA ARG A 61 -1.84 -4.27 23.38
C ARG A 61 -1.37 -2.82 23.47
N LYS A 62 -1.59 -2.23 24.66
CA LYS A 62 -1.31 -0.84 25.06
C LYS A 62 0.12 -0.43 24.65
N GLY A 63 0.24 0.58 23.79
CA GLY A 63 1.52 1.21 23.46
C GLY A 63 2.07 2.02 24.63
N VAL A 64 3.40 2.08 24.76
CA VAL A 64 4.16 2.73 25.86
C VAL A 64 4.31 4.25 25.65
N THR A 65 3.27 4.91 25.14
CA THR A 65 3.20 6.37 24.96
C THR A 65 1.79 6.85 25.32
N PRO A 66 1.57 8.14 25.66
CA PRO A 66 0.25 8.62 26.09
C PRO A 66 -0.85 8.47 25.01
N MET A 67 -0.48 8.12 23.78
CA MET A 67 -1.39 7.97 22.65
C MET A 67 -1.87 6.51 22.50
N THR A 68 -3.20 6.32 22.41
CA THR A 68 -3.78 5.01 22.15
C THR A 68 -3.77 4.66 20.66
N CYS A 69 -4.04 3.40 20.32
CA CYS A 69 -4.16 2.99 18.92
C CYS A 69 -5.35 3.66 18.22
N GLU A 70 -6.42 3.97 18.96
CA GLU A 70 -7.60 4.65 18.43
C GLU A 70 -7.27 6.10 18.08
N ASP A 71 -6.62 6.82 18.99
CA ASP A 71 -6.12 8.18 18.74
C ASP A 71 -5.17 8.19 17.53
N ALA A 72 -4.25 7.23 17.48
CA ALA A 72 -3.29 7.11 16.38
C ALA A 72 -4.00 6.94 15.03
N ILE A 73 -4.98 6.04 14.94
CA ILE A 73 -5.74 5.78 13.72
C ILE A 73 -6.57 7.01 13.31
N ALA A 74 -7.16 7.72 14.27
CA ALA A 74 -8.00 8.88 14.01
C ALA A 74 -7.24 10.00 13.27
N ILE A 75 -5.95 10.18 13.56
CA ILE A 75 -5.14 11.27 13.00
C ILE A 75 -4.22 10.86 11.84
N LEU A 76 -4.27 9.59 11.37
CA LEU A 76 -3.39 9.13 10.29
C LEU A 76 -3.61 9.86 8.96
N GLY A 77 -4.83 10.33 8.69
CA GLY A 77 -5.12 11.13 7.50
C GLY A 77 -4.33 12.44 7.51
N GLU A 78 -4.46 13.21 8.59
CA GLU A 78 -3.74 14.47 8.80
C GLU A 78 -2.22 14.28 8.82
N PHE A 79 -1.75 13.17 9.39
CA PHE A 79 -0.32 12.80 9.35
C PHE A 79 0.19 12.63 7.92
N LEU A 80 -0.54 11.90 7.08
CA LEU A 80 -0.16 11.64 5.68
C LEU A 80 -0.31 12.85 4.76
N ASP A 81 -1.13 13.81 5.16
CA ASP A 81 -1.28 15.10 4.48
C ASP A 81 -0.32 16.17 5.03
N HIS A 82 0.59 15.80 5.95
CA HIS A 82 1.53 16.71 6.62
C HIS A 82 0.85 17.92 7.27
N ALA A 83 -0.37 17.72 7.79
CA ALA A 83 -1.22 18.75 8.38
C ALA A 83 -1.22 18.73 9.91
N LEU A 84 -0.40 17.88 10.54
CA LEU A 84 -0.32 17.78 11.99
C LEU A 84 0.60 18.84 12.62
N PRO A 85 0.24 19.41 13.78
CA PRO A 85 1.17 20.14 14.62
C PRO A 85 2.33 19.24 15.05
N ALA A 86 3.55 19.80 15.12
CA ALA A 86 4.78 19.05 15.39
C ALA A 86 4.69 18.13 16.63
N GLY A 87 4.19 18.63 17.75
CA GLY A 87 4.08 17.84 18.99
C GLY A 87 3.11 16.66 18.90
N VAL A 88 2.10 16.73 18.02
CA VAL A 88 1.18 15.61 17.78
C VAL A 88 1.81 14.57 16.86
N GLY A 89 2.59 15.03 15.86
CA GLY A 89 3.37 14.17 14.98
C GLY A 89 4.39 13.33 15.75
N GLU A 90 5.14 13.94 16.66
CA GLU A 90 6.12 13.24 17.50
C GLU A 90 5.49 12.13 18.36
N ALA A 91 4.33 12.41 18.97
CA ALA A 91 3.61 11.43 19.78
C ALA A 91 3.12 10.23 18.94
N LEU A 92 2.65 10.49 17.71
CA LEU A 92 2.24 9.47 16.76
C LEU A 92 3.41 8.64 16.27
N GLU A 93 4.54 9.27 15.91
CA GLU A 93 5.77 8.58 15.51
C GLU A 93 6.28 7.66 16.63
N ALA A 94 6.28 8.15 17.87
CA ALA A 94 6.63 7.36 19.03
C ALA A 94 5.70 6.15 19.21
N HIS A 95 4.38 6.32 19.03
CA HIS A 95 3.42 5.20 19.04
C HIS A 95 3.70 4.19 17.91
N LEU A 96 3.91 4.68 16.67
CA LEU A 96 4.20 3.86 15.51
C LEU A 96 5.50 3.07 15.66
N SER A 97 6.50 3.59 16.37
CA SER A 97 7.74 2.86 16.67
C SER A 97 7.49 1.59 17.49
N GLY A 98 6.59 1.66 18.49
CA GLY A 98 6.27 0.57 19.40
C GLY A 98 5.12 -0.34 18.97
N CYS A 99 4.24 0.12 18.08
CA CYS A 99 2.98 -0.56 17.77
C CYS A 99 2.95 -1.17 16.36
N ALA A 100 3.27 -2.47 16.25
CA ALA A 100 3.22 -3.20 14.98
C ALA A 100 1.83 -3.20 14.29
N PRO A 101 0.69 -3.33 15.00
CA PRO A 101 -0.64 -3.22 14.40
C PRO A 101 -0.89 -1.86 13.73
N CYS A 102 -0.55 -0.74 14.39
CA CYS A 102 -0.73 0.59 13.81
C CYS A 102 0.15 0.80 12.57
N ARG A 103 1.39 0.28 12.57
CA ARG A 103 2.22 0.27 11.34
C ARG A 103 1.60 -0.54 10.20
N ALA A 104 0.97 -1.67 10.51
CA ALA A 104 0.29 -2.48 9.49
C ALA A 104 -0.94 -1.77 8.93
N TYR A 105 -1.69 -1.07 9.78
CA TYR A 105 -2.82 -0.25 9.37
C TYR A 105 -2.36 0.93 8.50
N LEU A 106 -1.31 1.65 8.91
CA LEU A 106 -0.73 2.76 8.13
C LEU A 106 -0.38 2.34 6.70
N ARG A 107 0.33 1.21 6.53
CA ARG A 107 0.66 0.67 5.19
C ARG A 107 -0.59 0.38 4.34
N THR A 108 -1.66 -0.08 4.97
CA THR A 108 -2.93 -0.35 4.28
C THR A 108 -3.57 0.96 3.83
N TYR A 109 -3.59 1.95 4.71
CA TYR A 109 -4.13 3.28 4.42
C TYR A 109 -3.35 3.98 3.30
N GLU A 110 -2.01 3.94 3.34
CA GLU A 110 -1.15 4.45 2.26
C GLU A 110 -1.47 3.80 0.91
N LYS A 111 -1.66 2.48 0.89
CA LYS A 111 -2.02 1.75 -0.32
C LYS A 111 -3.39 2.18 -0.84
N THR A 112 -4.37 2.35 0.04
CA THR A 112 -5.69 2.88 -0.33
C THR A 112 -5.57 4.27 -0.94
N ARG A 113 -4.84 5.19 -0.29
CA ARG A 113 -4.59 6.55 -0.79
C ARG A 113 -3.92 6.55 -2.16
N TRP A 114 -2.92 5.68 -2.35
CA TRP A 114 -2.25 5.53 -3.64
C TRP A 114 -3.19 5.03 -4.75
N LEU A 115 -4.01 4.00 -4.46
CA LEU A 115 -4.97 3.46 -5.42
C LEU A 115 -6.00 4.52 -5.83
N VAL A 116 -6.60 5.20 -4.85
CA VAL A 116 -7.59 6.26 -5.08
C VAL A 116 -6.96 7.44 -5.84
N GLY A 117 -5.76 7.85 -5.45
CA GLY A 117 -5.04 8.95 -6.10
C GLY A 117 -4.69 8.71 -7.58
N ARG A 118 -4.72 7.45 -8.05
CA ARG A 118 -4.51 7.13 -9.47
C ARG A 118 -5.78 7.21 -10.32
N MET A 119 -6.96 7.14 -9.71
CA MET A 119 -8.23 7.00 -10.42
C MET A 119 -8.77 8.31 -11.02
N GLY A 120 -8.08 9.44 -10.86
CA GLY A 120 -8.54 10.72 -11.40
C GLY A 120 -7.49 11.82 -11.40
N ARG A 121 -6.19 11.46 -11.34
CA ARG A 121 -5.14 12.48 -11.35
C ARG A 121 -4.93 12.97 -12.78
N PRO A 122 -5.24 14.24 -13.09
CA PRO A 122 -4.98 14.78 -14.41
C PRO A 122 -3.48 14.71 -14.69
N GLU A 123 -3.13 14.36 -15.92
CA GLU A 123 -1.73 14.44 -16.33
C GLU A 123 -1.29 15.91 -16.29
N MET A 124 -0.15 16.19 -15.66
CA MET A 124 0.43 17.53 -15.67
C MET A 124 0.83 17.90 -17.10
N PRO A 125 0.39 19.06 -17.66
CA PRO A 125 0.79 19.48 -19.00
C PRO A 125 2.32 19.61 -19.12
N GLU A 126 2.89 19.23 -20.27
CA GLU A 126 4.35 19.14 -20.43
C GLU A 126 5.05 20.49 -20.26
N GLU A 127 4.41 21.58 -20.68
CA GLU A 127 4.89 22.94 -20.46
C GLU A 127 5.09 23.23 -18.97
N LEU A 128 4.10 22.86 -18.15
CA LEU A 128 4.18 23.04 -16.70
C LEU A 128 5.26 22.12 -16.09
N LYS A 129 5.40 20.88 -16.57
CA LYS A 129 6.48 19.98 -16.13
C LYS A 129 7.85 20.58 -16.41
N THR A 130 8.04 21.17 -17.58
CA THR A 130 9.31 21.77 -18.02
C THR A 130 9.67 22.97 -17.16
N ARG A 131 8.73 23.90 -16.98
CA ARG A 131 8.93 25.09 -16.13
C ARG A 131 9.22 24.72 -14.68
N LEU A 132 8.48 23.74 -14.13
CA LEU A 132 8.69 23.27 -12.76
C LEU A 132 10.08 22.64 -12.56
N ARG A 133 10.54 21.80 -13.51
CA ARG A 133 11.88 21.21 -13.45
C ARG A 133 12.97 22.27 -13.48
N ALA A 134 12.88 23.24 -14.38
CA ALA A 134 13.85 24.34 -14.47
C ALA A 134 13.90 25.15 -13.16
N PHE A 135 12.74 25.48 -12.59
CA PHE A 135 12.65 26.17 -11.32
C PHE A 135 13.28 25.38 -10.17
N LEU A 136 12.96 24.09 -10.03
CA LEU A 136 13.50 23.26 -8.95
C LEU A 136 15.03 23.09 -9.05
N LEU A 137 15.58 22.93 -10.25
CA LEU A 137 17.03 22.85 -10.46
C LEU A 137 17.74 24.15 -10.07
N ASP A 138 17.16 25.30 -10.42
CA ASP A 138 17.68 26.60 -10.01
C ASP A 138 17.68 26.77 -8.48
N GLN A 139 16.62 26.33 -7.79
CA GLN A 139 16.55 26.41 -6.33
C GLN A 139 17.55 25.49 -5.63
N LEU A 140 17.72 24.26 -6.12
CA LEU A 140 18.66 23.29 -5.54
C LEU A 140 20.13 23.71 -5.72
N THR A 141 20.45 24.42 -6.79
CA THR A 141 21.82 24.96 -7.01
C THR A 141 22.10 26.22 -6.18
N LYS A 142 21.06 27.00 -5.87
CA LYS A 142 21.17 28.21 -5.01
C LYS A 142 21.19 27.90 -3.52
N ASN A 143 20.61 26.78 -3.08
CA ASN A 143 20.60 26.37 -1.69
C ASN A 143 21.26 24.99 -1.53
N PRO A 144 22.60 24.89 -1.66
CA PRO A 144 23.32 23.67 -1.33
C PRO A 144 23.30 23.54 0.20
N GLY A 145 22.28 22.85 0.71
CA GLY A 145 22.22 22.43 2.10
C GLY A 145 23.37 21.49 2.44
#